data_AF-A0A7G8X3N3-F1
#
_entry.id   AF-A0A7G8X3N3-F1
#
_cell.length_a   1.000
_cell.length_b   1.000
_cell.length_c   1.000
_cell.angle_alpha   90.00
_cell.angle_beta   90.00
_cell.angle_gamma   90.00
#
_symmetry.space_group_name_H-M   'P 1'
#
loop_
_entity.id
_entity.type
_entity.pdbx_description
1 polymer ?
#
loop_
_entity_poly.entity_id
_entity_poly.type
_entity_poly.pdbx_seq_one_letter_code
_entity_poly.pdbx_strand_id
1 'polypeptide(L)' 'MDQDQQEQKKHLEQQLQWTKERVCILDEMNVKLHEMKKIAEYAVEHTLSVIEIERLNGELDTLKNEFSSLEKQPYPILH' A
#
# COMPACT_ATOMS: atom_id res chain seq x y z
N MET A 1 -30.67 -6.50 24.83
CA MET A 1 -29.34 -7.09 24.59
C MET A 1 -28.58 -6.95 25.88
N ASP A 2 -27.82 -7.98 26.24
CA ASP A 2 -26.97 -7.93 27.42
C ASP A 2 -25.82 -6.93 27.20
N GLN A 3 -25.31 -6.30 28.25
CA GLN A 3 -24.29 -5.25 28.13
C GLN A 3 -23.03 -5.78 27.44
N ASP A 4 -22.63 -7.01 27.77
CA ASP A 4 -21.53 -7.75 27.18
C ASP A 4 -21.71 -7.98 25.66
N GLN A 5 -22.94 -8.25 25.21
CA GLN A 5 -23.23 -8.43 23.78
C GLN A 5 -23.10 -7.11 23.01
N GLN A 6 -23.41 -5.99 23.66
CA GLN A 6 -23.31 -4.67 23.03
C GLN A 6 -21.84 -4.21 22.94
N GLU A 7 -21.02 -4.53 23.94
CA GLU A 7 -19.57 -4.29 23.91
C GLU A 7 -18.88 -5.17 22.86
N GLN A 8 -19.21 -6.46 22.81
CA GLN A 8 -18.69 -7.38 21.79
C GLN A 8 -19.05 -6.91 20.37
N LYS A 9 -20.29 -6.45 20.16
CA LYS A 9 -20.72 -5.91 18.87
C LYS A 9 -19.90 -4.69 18.45
N LYS A 10 -19.69 -3.72 19.35
CA LYS A 10 -18.89 -2.52 19.07
C LYS A 10 -17.45 -2.88 18.70
N HIS A 11 -16.86 -3.84 19.41
CA HIS A 11 -15.52 -4.32 19.12
C HIS A 11 -15.44 -4.95 17.72
N LEU A 12 -16.41 -5.79 17.34
CA LEU A 12 -16.46 -6.38 16.00
C LEU A 12 -16.67 -5.33 14.89
N GLU A 13 -17.49 -4.30 15.14
CA GLU A 13 -17.69 -3.19 14.19
C GLU A 13 -16.40 -2.39 13.97
N GLN A 14 -15.63 -2.15 15.04
CA GLN A 14 -14.31 -1.50 14.95
C GLN A 14 -13.31 -2.36 14.17
N GLN A 15 -13.26 -3.67 14.42
CA GLN A 15 -12.41 -4.59 13.67
C GLN A 15 -12.77 -4.64 12.18
N LEU A 16 -14.07 -4.64 11.87
CA LEU A 16 -14.55 -4.65 10.49
C LEU A 16 -14.16 -3.37 9.75
N GLN A 17 -14.37 -2.22 10.39
CA GLN A 17 -14.01 -0.93 9.80
C GLN A 17 -12.50 -0.84 9.55
N TRP A 18 -11.70 -1.24 10.53
CA TRP A 18 -10.25 -1.28 10.40
C TRP A 18 -9.78 -2.20 9.26
N THR A 19 -10.38 -3.39 9.15
CA THR A 19 -10.04 -4.34 8.08
C THR A 19 -10.34 -3.74 6.71
N LYS A 20 -11.45 -3.02 6.56
CA LYS A 20 -11.79 -2.34 5.30
C LYS A 20 -10.76 -1.28 4.93
N GLU A 21 -10.34 -0.47 5.91
CA GLU A 21 -9.30 0.54 5.70
C GLU A 21 -7.97 -0.12 5.30
N ARG A 22 -7.64 -1.26 5.91
CA ARG A 22 -6.42 -2.01 5.58
C ARG A 22 -6.46 -2.58 4.16
N VAL A 23 -7.61 -3.08 3.71
CA VAL A 23 -7.79 -3.54 2.33
C VAL A 23 -7.50 -2.40 1.34
N CYS A 24 -8.03 -1.21 1.59
CA CYS A 24 -7.76 -0.05 0.73
C CYS A 24 -6.25 0.29 0.64
N ILE A 25 -5.53 0.23 1.78
CA ILE A 25 -4.09 0.48 1.81
C ILE A 25 -3.33 -0.57 1.00
N LEU A 26 -3.72 -1.85 1.14
CA LEU A 26 -3.11 -2.95 0.39
C LEU A 26 -3.35 -2.83 -1.11
N ASP A 27 -4.55 -2.40 -1.52
CA ASP A 27 -4.86 -2.13 -2.92
C ASP A 27 -3.97 -1.01 -3.47
N GLU A 28 -3.77 0.07 -2.70
CA GLU A 28 -2.88 1.17 -3.11
C GLU A 28 -1.42 0.72 -3.20
N MET A 29 -0.94 -0.09 -2.25
CA MET A 29 0.39 -0.71 -2.31
C MET A 29 0.56 -1.57 -3.56
N ASN A 30 -0.46 -2.35 -3.91
CA ASN A 30 -0.44 -3.22 -5.09
C ASN A 30 -0.37 -2.40 -6.39
N VAL A 31 -1.09 -1.28 -6.49
CA VAL A 31 -1.00 -0.36 -7.63
C VAL A 31 0.43 0.15 -7.79
N LYS A 32 1.07 0.62 -6.72
CA LYS A 32 2.46 1.13 -6.77
C LYS A 32 3.45 0.04 -7.18
N LEU A 33 3.32 -1.17 -6.66
CA LEU A 33 4.14 -2.32 -7.08
C LEU A 33 3.98 -2.64 -8.57
N HIS A 34 2.74 -2.56 -9.08
CA HIS A 34 2.48 -2.78 -10.49
C HIS A 34 3.09 -1.68 -11.38
N GLU A 35 3.13 -0.44 -10.91
CA GLU A 35 3.79 0.67 -11.60
C GLU A 35 5.32 0.49 -11.64
N MET A 36 5.93 0.12 -10.51
CA MET A 36 7.35 -0.23 -10.45
C MET A 36 7.69 -1.37 -11.43
N LYS A 37 6.83 -2.39 -11.49
CA LYS A 37 6.99 -3.51 -12.42
C LYS A 37 6.98 -3.05 -13.87
N LYS A 38 6.04 -2.17 -14.25
CA LYS A 38 5.98 -1.62 -15.62
C LYS A 38 7.26 -0.86 -15.99
N ILE A 39 7.83 -0.10 -15.05
CA ILE A 39 9.11 0.59 -15.25
C ILE A 39 10.24 -0.40 -15.52
N ALA A 40 10.31 -1.48 -14.73
CA ALA A 40 11.33 -2.52 -14.89
C ALA A 40 11.17 -3.27 -16.23
N GLU A 41 9.95 -3.62 -16.61
CA GLU A 41 9.65 -4.27 -17.90
C GLU A 41 10.04 -3.35 -19.07
N TYR A 42 9.66 -2.07 -19.02
CA TYR A 42 10.03 -1.09 -20.03
C TYR A 42 11.55 -0.97 -20.19
N ALA A 43 12.29 -0.93 -19.08
CA ALA A 43 13.74 -0.81 -19.09
C ALA A 43 14.47 -2.04 -19.66
N VAL A 44 13.85 -3.23 -19.59
CA VAL A 44 14.40 -4.45 -20.20
C VAL A 44 14.15 -4.49 -21.71
N GLU A 45 12.99 -4.00 -22.15
CA GLU A 45 12.57 -4.06 -23.56
C GLU A 45 13.19 -2.97 -24.44
N HIS A 46 13.68 -1.88 -23.85
CA HIS A 46 14.14 -0.70 -24.59
C HIS A 46 15.61 -0.36 -24.31
N THR A 47 16.32 0.08 -25.35
CA THR A 47 17.63 0.72 -25.18
C THR A 47 17.41 2.13 -24.67
N LEU A 48 17.61 2.34 -23.37
CA LEU A 48 17.39 3.62 -22.71
C LEU A 48 18.58 4.56 -22.88
N SER A 49 18.29 5.84 -23.12
CA SER A 49 19.28 6.91 -22.97
C SER A 49 19.58 7.19 -21.49
N VAL A 50 20.71 7.87 -21.22
CA VAL A 50 21.08 8.29 -19.85
C VAL A 50 19.98 9.13 -19.20
N ILE A 51 19.35 10.03 -19.97
CA ILE A 51 18.28 10.91 -19.50
C ILE A 51 17.04 10.09 -19.13
N GLU A 52 16.70 9.07 -19.91
CA GLU A 52 15.58 8.18 -19.60
C GLU A 52 15.85 7.32 -18.37
N ILE A 53 17.07 6.82 -18.21
CA ILE A 53 17.49 6.06 -17.03
C ILE A 53 17.33 6.93 -15.77
N GLU A 54 17.80 8.17 -15.80
CA GLU A 54 17.67 9.10 -14.68
C GLU A 54 16.20 9.38 -14.34
N ARG A 55 15.36 9.62 -15.36
CA ARG A 55 13.91 9.83 -15.17
C ARG A 55 13.24 8.61 -14.53
N LEU A 56 13.46 7.42 -15.10
CA LEU A 56 12.83 6.19 -14.62
C LEU A 56 13.28 5.82 -13.20
N ASN A 57 14.55 6.08 -12.86
CA ASN A 57 15.04 5.91 -11.49
C ASN A 57 14.38 6.89 -10.52
N GLY A 58 14.19 8.15 -10.92
CA GLY A 58 13.47 9.14 -10.10
C GLY A 58 12.00 8.74 -9.85
N GLU A 59 11.31 8.24 -10.87
CA GLU A 59 9.95 7.69 -10.75
C GLU A 59 9.93 6.46 -9.82
N LEU A 60 10.88 5.54 -9.99
CA LEU A 60 10.98 4.34 -9.16
C LEU A 60 11.24 4.69 -7.68
N ASP A 61 12.11 5.65 -7.40
CA ASP A 61 12.40 6.07 -6.02
C ASP A 61 11.21 6.81 -5.39
N THR A 62 10.45 7.57 -6.16
CA THR A 62 9.19 8.17 -5.70
C THR A 62 8.20 7.07 -5.29
N LEU A 63 7.99 6.07 -6.16
CA LEU A 63 7.11 4.94 -5.87
C LEU A 63 7.57 4.16 -4.63
N LYS A 64 8.87 3.97 -4.44
CA LYS A 64 9.43 3.27 -3.25
C LYS A 64 9.13 4.03 -1.97
N ASN A 65 9.25 5.36 -2.00
CA ASN A 65 8.98 6.22 -0.84
C ASN A 65 7.49 6.19 -0.48
N GLU A 66 6.61 6.25 -1.48
CA GLU A 66 5.16 6.15 -1.28
C GLU A 66 4.76 4.77 -0.73
N PHE A 67 5.28 3.69 -1.33
CA PHE A 67 5.06 2.32 -0.83
C PHE A 67 5.51 2.17 0.63
N SER A 68 6.72 2.66 0.95
CA SER A 68 7.26 2.61 2.31
C SER A 68 6.41 3.41 3.31
N SER A 69 5.77 4.48 2.85
CA SER A 69 4.88 5.30 3.68
C SER A 69 3.58 4.56 3.99
N LEU A 70 3.01 3.84 3.02
CA LEU A 70 1.84 2.99 3.20
C LEU A 70 2.14 1.78 4.09
N GLU A 71 3.31 1.15 3.89
CA GLU A 71 3.73 -0.01 4.68
C GLU A 71 3.87 0.32 6.17
N LYS A 72 4.40 1.51 6.48
CA LYS A 72 4.59 2.01 7.85
C LYS A 72 3.31 2.42 8.56
N GLN A 73 2.15 2.42 7.88
CA GLN A 73 0.89 2.72 8.55
C GLN A 73 0.64 1.68 9.65
N PRO A 74 0.48 2.12 10.91
CA PRO A 74 0.56 1.23 12.07
C PRO A 74 -0.55 0.18 12.06
N TYR A 75 -0.18 -1.04 12.47
CA TYR A 75 -1.13 -2.00 12.99
C TYR A 75 -1.58 -1.51 14.37
N PRO A 76 -2.86 -1.15 14.58
CA PRO A 76 -3.36 -1.09 15.94
C PRO A 76 -3.34 -2.54 16.44
N ILE A 77 -2.48 -2.79 17.41
CA ILE A 77 -2.57 -4.01 18.21
C ILE A 77 -3.91 -3.91 18.92
N LEU A 78 -4.91 -4.62 18.39
CA LEU A 78 -6.20 -4.81 19.04
C LEU A 78 -5.92 -5.63 20.31
N HIS A 79 -5.79 -4.92 21.43
CA HIS A 79 -5.73 -5.49 22.77
C HIS A 79 -7.14 -5.67 23.33
#